data_AF-A0AAV9EUC3-F1
#
_entry.id   AF-A0AAV9EUC3-F1
#
_cell.length_a   1.000
_cell.length_b   1.000
_cell.length_c   1.000
_cell.angle_alpha   90.00
_cell.angle_beta   90.00
_cell.angle_gamma   90.00
#
_symmetry.space_group_name_H-M   'P 1'
#
loop_
_entity.id
_entity.type
_entity.pdbx_description
1 polymer ?
#
loop_
_entity_poly.entity_id
_entity_poly.type
_entity_poly.pdbx_seq_one_letter_code
_entity_poly.pdbx_strand_id
1 'polypeptide(L)'
;MGSEGPSVVTIHVTGFKKFHGVAENPTETIVSNLKDFMQRRGLPKGLVLGSCSVLKAAGQGAISPLYQIFQSSITGPNAEPLSVGRVIWLHLGVNSGATKFAIEHQAVNEATFRCPDELGWKPQVI
;
A
#
# COMPACT_ATOMS: atom_id res chain seq x y z
N MET A 1 -22.61 -0.96 32.25
CA MET A 1 -22.40 0.20 31.36
C MET A 1 -20.98 0.13 30.82
N GLY A 2 -20.71 -0.80 29.89
CA GLY A 2 -19.38 -0.97 29.30
C GLY A 2 -19.25 -0.03 28.12
N SER A 3 -18.38 0.97 28.21
CA SER A 3 -17.98 1.76 27.06
C SER A 3 -17.10 0.89 26.17
N GLU A 4 -17.63 0.43 25.04
CA GLU A 4 -16.80 -0.11 23.98
C GLU A 4 -15.82 0.98 23.56
N GLY A 5 -14.53 0.78 23.85
CA GLY A 5 -13.48 1.68 23.40
C GLY A 5 -13.51 1.79 21.86
N PRO A 6 -13.00 2.88 21.29
CA PRO A 6 -13.01 3.07 19.84
C PRO A 6 -12.36 1.89 19.13
N SER A 7 -13.05 1.33 18.14
CA SER A 7 -12.56 0.22 17.33
C SER A 7 -11.18 0.56 16.74
N VAL A 8 -10.19 -0.27 17.00
CA VAL A 8 -8.83 -0.09 16.48
C VAL A 8 -8.85 -0.20 14.95
N VAL A 9 -8.19 0.73 14.26
CA VAL A 9 -8.00 0.73 12.81
C VAL A 9 -6.53 0.49 12.49
N THR A 10 -6.24 -0.56 11.74
CA THR A 10 -4.88 -0.88 11.27
C THR A 10 -4.73 -0.47 9.82
N ILE A 11 -3.73 0.35 9.50
CA ILE A 11 -3.42 0.74 8.12
C ILE A 11 -2.14 0.04 7.65
N HIS A 12 -2.22 -0.64 6.52
CA HIS A 12 -1.08 -1.16 5.77
C HIS A 12 -0.85 -0.29 4.54
N VAL A 13 0.38 0.20 4.37
CA VAL A 13 0.73 1.13 3.29
C VAL A 13 1.70 0.47 2.33
N THR A 14 1.47 0.62 1.03
CA THR A 14 2.45 0.28 0.01
C THR A 14 2.80 1.47 -0.87
N GLY A 15 3.95 1.36 -1.51
CA GLY A 15 4.40 2.26 -2.56
C GLY A 15 5.21 1.45 -3.58
N PHE A 16 5.76 2.12 -4.57
CA PHE A 16 6.54 1.49 -5.62
C PHE A 16 7.97 2.00 -5.65
N LYS A 17 8.90 1.12 -6.02
CA LYS A 17 10.27 1.51 -6.37
C LYS A 17 10.30 2.46 -7.57
N LYS A 18 11.46 3.07 -7.81
CA LYS A 18 11.78 3.72 -9.10
C LYS A 18 11.55 2.78 -10.29
N PHE A 19 11.20 3.32 -11.45
CA PHE A 19 10.99 2.54 -12.67
C PHE A 19 11.25 3.39 -13.92
N HIS A 20 11.03 2.83 -15.11
CA HIS A 20 11.28 3.53 -16.36
C HIS A 20 10.55 4.89 -16.41
N GLY A 21 11.30 5.98 -16.65
CA GLY A 21 10.77 7.34 -16.68
C GLY A 21 10.56 8.00 -15.30
N VAL A 22 10.81 7.28 -14.19
CA VAL A 22 10.71 7.79 -12.83
C VAL A 22 11.96 7.38 -12.03
N ALA A 23 13.02 8.18 -12.15
CA ALA A 23 14.31 7.90 -11.50
C ALA A 23 14.23 7.95 -9.96
N GLU A 24 13.34 8.77 -9.44
CA GLU A 24 13.01 8.88 -8.02
C GLU A 24 11.51 8.76 -7.84
N ASN A 25 11.06 7.74 -7.11
CA ASN A 25 9.64 7.53 -6.86
C ASN A 25 9.28 8.14 -5.48
N PRO A 26 8.43 9.20 -5.43
CA PRO A 26 8.06 9.80 -4.15
C PRO A 26 7.34 8.82 -3.22
N THR A 27 6.66 7.81 -3.77
CA THR A 27 5.97 6.80 -2.96
C THR A 27 6.95 5.88 -2.23
N GLU A 28 8.09 5.53 -2.83
CA GLU A 28 9.18 4.81 -2.17
C GLU A 28 9.69 5.59 -0.96
N THR A 29 9.90 6.90 -1.14
CA THR A 29 10.36 7.80 -0.07
C THR A 29 9.33 7.91 1.05
N ILE A 30 8.06 8.15 0.73
CA ILE A 30 6.99 8.26 1.73
C ILE A 30 6.90 6.98 2.55
N VAL A 31 6.80 5.83 1.89
CA VAL A 31 6.55 4.53 2.55
C VAL A 31 7.74 4.09 3.39
N SER A 32 8.97 4.29 2.90
CA SER A 32 10.18 3.92 3.64
C SER A 32 10.37 4.75 4.92
N ASN A 33 9.93 6.00 4.92
CA ASN A 33 10.08 6.90 6.07
C ASN A 33 8.85 6.94 7.00
N LEU A 34 7.70 6.40 6.58
CA LEU A 34 6.43 6.57 7.28
C LEU A 34 6.46 6.05 8.71
N LYS A 35 7.08 4.88 8.93
CA LYS A 35 7.19 4.27 10.26
C LYS A 35 7.93 5.18 11.24
N ASP A 36 9.12 5.63 10.86
CA ASP A 36 9.96 6.51 11.68
C ASP A 36 9.28 7.86 11.90
N PHE A 37 8.63 8.40 10.87
CA PHE A 37 7.86 9.64 10.98
C PHE A 37 6.75 9.52 12.03
N MET A 38 5.97 8.44 11.99
CA MET A 38 4.87 8.21 12.92
C MET A 38 5.35 7.91 14.34
N GLN A 39 6.51 7.27 14.50
CA GLN A 39 7.13 7.10 15.82
C GLN A 39 7.52 8.45 16.44
N ARG A 40 8.03 9.39 15.64
CA ARG A 40 8.43 10.72 16.11
C ARG A 40 7.25 11.65 16.35
N ARG A 41 6.20 11.58 15.51
CA ARG A 41 5.03 12.47 15.57
C ARG A 41 3.90 11.92 16.44
N GLY A 42 3.92 10.63 16.73
CA GLY A 42 2.82 9.91 17.35
C GLY A 42 1.74 9.51 16.34
N LEU A 43 0.94 8.51 16.72
CA LEU A 43 -0.22 8.06 15.96
C LEU A 43 -1.51 8.58 16.65
N PRO A 44 -2.56 8.92 15.88
CA PRO A 44 -3.88 9.19 16.43
C PRO A 44 -4.38 8.03 17.30
N LYS A 45 -5.17 8.34 18.33
CA LYS A 45 -5.78 7.30 19.19
C LYS A 45 -6.64 6.36 18.35
N GLY A 46 -6.48 5.06 18.58
CA GLY A 46 -7.20 4.02 17.84
C GLY A 46 -6.62 3.71 16.45
N LEU A 47 -5.51 4.34 16.05
CA LEU A 47 -4.81 4.03 14.80
C LEU A 47 -3.55 3.21 15.05
N VAL A 48 -3.41 2.11 14.33
CA VAL A 48 -2.22 1.27 14.29
C VAL A 48 -1.63 1.34 12.88
N LEU A 49 -0.35 1.68 12.78
CA LEU A 49 0.40 1.50 11.54
C LEU A 49 0.86 0.04 11.49
N GLY A 50 0.31 -0.72 10.53
CA GLY A 50 0.69 -2.11 10.27
C GLY A 50 2.01 -2.18 9.49
N SER A 51 1.96 -2.66 8.25
CA SER A 51 3.14 -2.75 7.38
C SER A 51 3.32 -1.51 6.52
N CYS A 52 4.58 -1.20 6.20
CA CYS A 52 4.98 -0.24 5.18
C CYS A 52 5.88 -0.99 4.19
N SER A 53 5.40 -1.22 2.97
CA SER A 53 6.07 -2.11 2.01
C SER A 53 6.28 -1.44 0.65
N VAL A 54 7.51 -1.41 0.16
CA VAL A 54 7.83 -0.91 -1.19
C VAL A 54 7.86 -2.08 -2.17
N LEU A 55 6.95 -2.05 -3.15
CA LEU A 55 6.81 -3.05 -4.20
C LEU A 55 7.64 -2.68 -5.43
N LYS A 56 8.04 -3.67 -6.23
CA LYS A 56 8.53 -3.41 -7.58
C LYS A 56 7.36 -2.91 -8.43
N ALA A 57 7.59 -1.94 -9.31
CA ALA A 57 6.66 -1.53 -10.35
C ALA A 57 6.67 -2.56 -11.49
N ALA A 58 6.25 -3.78 -11.16
CA ALA A 58 6.17 -4.92 -12.05
C ALA A 58 4.81 -5.58 -11.85
N GLY A 59 3.98 -5.62 -12.89
CA GLY A 59 2.58 -6.03 -12.75
C GLY A 59 2.46 -7.46 -12.23
N GLN A 60 3.02 -8.42 -12.96
CA GLN A 60 3.09 -9.82 -12.49
C GLN A 60 4.05 -10.01 -11.33
N GLY A 61 5.18 -9.28 -11.34
CA GLY A 61 6.21 -9.39 -10.30
C GLY A 61 5.77 -8.94 -8.91
N ALA A 62 4.72 -8.11 -8.80
CA ALA A 62 4.19 -7.61 -7.53
C ALA A 62 3.09 -8.50 -6.94
N ILE A 63 2.52 -9.45 -7.69
CA ILE A 63 1.37 -10.25 -7.26
C ILE A 63 1.65 -11.03 -5.97
N SER A 64 2.71 -11.85 -5.97
CA SER A 64 3.03 -12.69 -4.82
C SER A 64 3.34 -11.87 -3.55
N PRO A 65 4.19 -10.82 -3.60
CA PRO A 65 4.39 -9.91 -2.47
C PRO A 65 3.09 -9.25 -1.98
N LEU A 66 2.21 -8.84 -2.90
CA LEU A 66 0.94 -8.20 -2.55
C LEU A 66 0.00 -9.15 -1.81
N TYR A 67 -0.15 -10.39 -2.28
CA TYR A 67 -0.92 -11.42 -1.59
C TYR A 67 -0.36 -11.74 -0.20
N GLN A 68 0.96 -11.79 -0.06
CA GLN A 68 1.60 -12.01 1.24
C GLN A 68 1.29 -10.87 2.23
N ILE A 69 1.28 -9.61 1.76
CA ILE A 69 0.87 -8.46 2.57
C ILE A 69 -0.59 -8.61 3.00
N PHE A 70 -1.50 -8.92 2.09
CA PHE A 70 -2.91 -9.12 2.42
C PHE A 70 -3.11 -10.24 3.43
N GLN A 71 -2.48 -11.40 3.22
CA GLN A 71 -2.60 -12.53 4.13
C GLN A 71 -2.05 -12.19 5.52
N SER A 72 -0.88 -11.58 5.61
CA SER A 72 -0.28 -11.18 6.90
C SER A 72 -1.09 -10.10 7.64
N SER A 73 -1.81 -9.24 6.92
CA SER A 73 -2.62 -8.19 7.51
C SER A 73 -3.92 -8.68 8.17
N ILE A 74 -4.41 -9.87 7.78
CA ILE A 74 -5.62 -10.47 8.34
C ILE A 74 -5.31 -11.66 9.26
N THR A 75 -4.11 -12.23 9.19
CA THR A 75 -3.68 -13.38 10.00
C THR A 75 -2.77 -12.89 11.14
N GLY A 76 -3.36 -12.22 12.13
CA GLY A 76 -2.61 -11.74 13.30
C GLY A 76 -2.08 -12.90 14.18
N PRO A 77 -0.92 -12.76 14.83
CA PRO A 77 -0.28 -13.86 15.58
C PRO A 77 -1.08 -14.36 16.79
N ASN A 78 -2.15 -13.67 17.23
CA ASN A 78 -3.01 -14.02 18.37
C ASN A 78 -4.48 -13.59 18.15
N ALA A 79 -4.98 -13.63 16.92
CA ALA A 79 -6.33 -13.14 16.63
C ALA A 79 -7.41 -14.13 17.11
N GLU A 80 -7.90 -13.92 18.33
CA GLU A 80 -9.25 -14.35 18.71
C GLU A 80 -10.25 -13.73 17.70
N PRO A 81 -11.12 -14.54 17.06
CA PRO A 81 -11.94 -14.13 15.90
C PRO A 81 -12.94 -12.98 16.18
N LEU A 82 -13.08 -12.56 17.44
CA LEU A 82 -14.01 -11.52 17.89
C LEU A 82 -13.40 -10.11 17.99
N SER A 83 -12.10 -9.91 17.73
CA SER A 83 -11.40 -8.62 17.96
C SER A 83 -10.65 -8.04 16.76
N VAL A 84 -10.92 -8.52 15.53
CA VAL A 84 -10.25 -8.00 14.33
C VAL A 84 -10.73 -6.57 14.09
N GLY A 85 -9.94 -5.59 14.54
CA GLY A 85 -10.12 -4.19 14.23
C GLY A 85 -10.20 -3.94 12.72
N ARG A 86 -10.67 -2.76 12.32
CA ARG A 86 -10.83 -2.43 10.89
C ARG A 86 -9.46 -2.38 10.21
N VAL A 87 -9.27 -3.16 9.14
CA VAL A 87 -8.06 -3.11 8.31
C VAL A 87 -8.28 -2.20 7.11
N ILE A 88 -7.33 -1.32 6.83
CA ILE A 88 -7.28 -0.46 5.64
C ILE A 88 -5.97 -0.74 4.90
N TRP A 89 -6.06 -1.00 3.60
CA TRP A 89 -4.89 -1.04 2.71
C TRP A 89 -4.84 0.26 1.90
N LEU A 90 -3.73 0.98 2.01
CA LEU A 90 -3.45 2.20 1.25
C LEU A 90 -2.33 1.93 0.25
N HIS A 91 -2.67 1.92 -1.04
CA HIS A 91 -1.70 1.81 -2.14
C HIS A 91 -1.35 3.21 -2.65
N LEU A 92 -0.07 3.56 -2.66
CA LEU A 92 0.42 4.80 -3.23
C LEU A 92 1.06 4.53 -4.60
N GLY A 93 0.66 5.32 -5.60
CA GLY A 93 1.27 5.37 -6.92
C GLY A 93 1.78 6.77 -7.25
N VAL A 94 2.71 6.86 -8.19
CA VAL A 94 3.19 8.16 -8.71
C VAL A 94 2.50 8.47 -10.03
N ASN A 95 2.00 9.71 -10.15
CA ASN A 95 1.55 10.29 -11.39
C ASN A 95 2.40 11.55 -11.65
N SER A 96 3.42 11.43 -12.51
CA SER A 96 4.41 12.50 -12.72
C SER A 96 3.83 13.80 -13.30
N GLY A 97 2.61 13.77 -13.85
CA GLY A 97 1.92 14.96 -14.35
C GLY A 97 1.00 15.64 -13.32
N ALA A 98 0.79 15.04 -12.15
CA ALA A 98 -0.14 15.56 -11.15
C ALA A 98 0.54 16.60 -10.23
N THR A 99 -0.20 17.65 -9.88
CA THR A 99 0.25 18.70 -8.95
C THR A 99 -0.30 18.52 -7.53
N LYS A 100 -1.11 17.49 -7.31
CA LYS A 100 -1.78 17.19 -6.04
C LYS A 100 -2.06 15.70 -5.91
N PHE A 101 -2.36 15.26 -4.69
CA PHE A 101 -2.88 13.92 -4.45
C PHE A 101 -4.27 13.75 -5.06
N ALA A 102 -4.54 12.54 -5.54
CA ALA A 102 -5.83 12.10 -6.03
C ALA A 102 -6.17 10.75 -5.39
N ILE A 103 -7.46 10.49 -5.21
CA ILE A 103 -7.97 9.18 -4.79
C ILE A 103 -8.51 8.51 -6.04
N GLU A 104 -8.00 7.32 -6.36
CA GLU A 104 -8.55 6.52 -7.45
C GLU A 104 -9.91 5.96 -7.02
N HIS A 105 -10.96 6.28 -7.80
CA HIS A 105 -12.33 5.85 -7.50
C HIS A 105 -12.68 4.50 -8.12
N GLN A 106 -11.88 4.02 -9.08
CA GLN A 106 -12.13 2.80 -9.83
C GLN A 106 -10.82 2.13 -10.25
N ALA A 107 -10.81 0.80 -10.22
CA ALA A 107 -9.82 -0.02 -10.89
C ALA A 107 -10.48 -0.79 -12.04
N VAL A 108 -9.78 -0.92 -13.17
CA VAL A 108 -10.26 -1.64 -14.35
C VAL A 108 -9.57 -3.01 -14.45
N ASN A 109 -10.28 -4.02 -14.93
CA ASN A 109 -9.71 -5.35 -15.18
C ASN A 109 -8.97 -5.39 -16.52
N GLU A 110 -7.98 -4.51 -16.69
CA GLU A 110 -7.19 -4.36 -17.92
C GLU A 110 -5.75 -3.99 -17.57
N ALA A 111 -4.78 -4.57 -18.29
CA ALA A 111 -3.38 -4.19 -18.21
C ALA A 111 -2.87 -3.82 -19.62
N THR A 112 -2.81 -2.53 -19.90
CA THR A 112 -2.27 -1.97 -21.15
C THR A 112 -1.15 -0.99 -20.84
N PHE A 113 0.10 -1.35 -21.14
CA PHE A 113 1.25 -0.53 -20.78
C PHE A 113 1.88 0.16 -21.99
N ARG A 114 2.15 1.48 -21.87
CA ARG A 114 2.84 2.26 -22.91
C ARG A 114 4.30 1.83 -23.07
N CYS A 115 4.93 1.40 -21.99
CA CYS A 115 6.31 0.89 -21.94
C CYS A 115 6.37 -0.38 -21.08
N PRO A 116 7.41 -1.21 -21.21
CA PRO A 116 7.59 -2.37 -20.34
C PRO A 116 7.71 -1.96 -18.87
N ASP A 117 7.24 -2.84 -17.98
CA ASP A 117 7.46 -2.70 -16.54
C ASP A 117 8.91 -2.98 -16.14
N GLU A 118 9.24 -2.91 -14.84
CA GLU A 118 10.62 -3.13 -14.35
C GLU A 118 11.20 -4.52 -14.66
N LEU A 119 10.36 -5.51 -14.97
CA LEU A 119 10.79 -6.86 -15.33
C LEU A 119 10.64 -7.13 -16.84
N GLY A 120 10.35 -6.08 -17.63
CA GLY A 120 10.23 -6.17 -19.07
C GLY A 120 8.86 -6.65 -19.58
N TRP A 121 7.87 -6.82 -18.70
CA TRP A 121 6.53 -7.21 -19.12
C TRP A 121 5.77 -6.01 -19.69
N LYS A 122 5.29 -6.14 -20.93
CA LYS A 122 4.46 -5.14 -21.62
C LYS A 122 3.22 -5.82 -22.19
N PRO A 123 2.14 -5.99 -21.40
CA PRO A 123 0.91 -6.54 -21.91
C PRO A 123 0.30 -5.59 -22.95
N GLN A 124 -0.26 -6.18 -24.00
CA GLN A 124 -1.08 -5.50 -25.00
C GLN A 124 -2.43 -6.21 -25.06
N VAL A 125 -3.50 -5.43 -25.16
CA VAL A 125 -4.81 -5.95 -25.54
C VAL A 125 -4.74 -6.26 -27.04
N ILE A 126 -5.11 -7.48 -27.43
CA ILE A 126 -5.38 -7.85 -28.82
C ILE A 126 -6.80 -7.40 -29.16
#